data_AF-A0AAE3UIL9-F1
#
_entry.id   AF-A0AAE3UIL9-F1
#
_cell.length_a   1.000
_cell.length_b   1.000
_cell.length_c   1.000
_cell.angle_alpha   90.00
_cell.angle_beta   90.00
_cell.angle_gamma   90.00
#
_symmetry.space_group_name_H-M   'P 1'
#
loop_
_entity.id
_entity.type
_entity.pdbx_description
1 polymer ?
#
loop_
_entity_poly.entity_id
_entity_poly.type
_entity_poly.pdbx_seq_one_letter_code
_entity_poly.pdbx_strand_id
1 'polypeptide(L)'
;MRRVICILFVFLCFAYVGFAQDFSNLKNYSLSAKEDFKKAESVVLECSKYLVSHPLSETDLNRLYAVQFIMRWMEGTPDFSFSLDETAVKLSKSNTALLGIYLGEMSQLAIQNPEMSKDAKQIKLNAITSVLTYCEDSSNSVKLDKELKKLIDAKNKGKLKEYLKV
;
A
#
# COMPACT_ATOMS: atom_id res chain seq x y z
N MET A 1 35.61 -14.07 -30.88
CA MET A 1 34.33 -14.73 -30.54
C MET A 1 34.28 -15.26 -29.10
N ARG A 2 35.27 -16.04 -28.61
CA ARG A 2 35.30 -16.53 -27.21
C ARG A 2 35.21 -15.42 -26.12
N ARG A 3 35.85 -14.26 -26.33
CA ARG A 3 35.80 -13.13 -25.38
C ARG A 3 34.45 -12.39 -25.36
N VAL A 4 33.69 -12.44 -26.46
CA VAL A 4 32.36 -11.78 -26.55
C VAL A 4 31.29 -12.62 -25.83
N ILE A 5 31.41 -13.95 -25.88
CA ILE A 5 30.52 -14.89 -25.16
C ILE A 5 30.65 -14.71 -23.64
N CYS A 6 31.86 -14.41 -23.13
CA CYS A 6 32.07 -14.16 -21.70
C CYS A 6 31.41 -12.85 -21.20
N ILE A 7 31.29 -11.82 -22.05
CA ILE A 7 30.67 -10.54 -21.67
C ILE A 7 29.14 -10.66 -21.64
N LEU A 8 28.55 -11.47 -22.52
CA LEU A 8 27.10 -11.70 -22.55
C LEU A 8 26.58 -12.43 -21.29
N PHE A 9 27.42 -13.28 -20.68
CA PHE A 9 27.04 -14.06 -19.50
C PHE A 9 27.00 -13.22 -18.21
N VAL A 10 27.82 -12.18 -18.10
CA VAL A 10 27.88 -11.31 -16.92
C VAL A 10 26.65 -10.38 -16.83
N PHE A 11 26.07 -9.99 -17.97
CA PHE A 11 24.86 -9.16 -18.00
C PHE A 11 23.58 -9.92 -17.60
N LEU A 12 23.55 -11.26 -17.78
CA LEU A 12 22.39 -12.08 -17.41
C LEU A 12 22.25 -12.31 -15.89
N CYS A 13 23.32 -12.14 -15.12
CA CYS A 13 23.30 -12.34 -13.66
C CYS A 13 22.67 -11.18 -12.87
N PHE A 14 22.46 -10.00 -13.47
CA PHE A 14 21.82 -8.86 -12.82
C PHE A 14 20.28 -8.85 -12.92
N ALA A 15 19.68 -9.83 -13.61
CA ALA A 15 18.24 -9.83 -13.90
C ALA A 15 17.36 -10.42 -12.78
N TYR A 16 17.92 -10.90 -11.67
CA TYR A 16 17.15 -11.46 -10.55
C TYR A 16 17.38 -10.64 -9.28
N VAL A 17 16.87 -9.41 -9.26
CA VAL A 17 16.54 -8.74 -7.99
C VAL A 17 15.24 -9.36 -7.50
N GLY A 18 15.32 -10.53 -6.86
CA GLY A 18 14.21 -11.03 -6.06
C GLY A 18 13.93 -10.06 -4.93
N PHE A 19 12.66 -9.75 -4.67
CA PHE A 19 12.23 -8.92 -3.54
C PHE A 19 12.44 -9.69 -2.23
N ALA A 20 13.67 -9.76 -1.74
CA ALA A 20 14.00 -10.28 -0.42
C ALA A 20 13.74 -9.22 0.66
N GLN A 21 12.54 -8.63 0.68
CA GLN A 21 12.13 -7.72 1.75
C GLN A 21 11.71 -8.57 2.94
N ASP A 22 12.48 -8.51 4.02
CA ASP A 22 12.17 -9.12 5.31
C ASP A 22 11.78 -8.01 6.30
N PHE A 23 10.49 -7.98 6.66
CA PHE A 23 9.91 -7.00 7.57
C PHE A 23 9.76 -7.53 9.00
N SER A 24 10.24 -8.73 9.31
CA SER A 24 10.11 -9.34 10.64
C SER A 24 10.75 -8.52 11.76
N ASN A 25 11.73 -7.67 11.43
CA ASN A 25 12.42 -6.79 12.37
C ASN A 25 11.68 -5.47 12.64
N LEU A 26 10.65 -5.11 11.86
CA LEU A 26 9.91 -3.85 12.04
C LEU A 26 9.18 -3.77 13.40
N LYS A 27 8.88 -4.92 14.01
CA LYS A 27 8.33 -5.00 15.38
C LYS A 27 9.24 -4.34 16.42
N ASN A 28 10.55 -4.34 16.19
CA ASN A 28 11.56 -3.76 17.08
C ASN A 28 11.93 -2.32 16.70
N TYR A 29 11.38 -1.79 15.60
CA TYR A 29 11.66 -0.42 15.17
C TYR A 29 11.04 0.57 16.15
N SER A 30 11.85 1.49 16.69
CA SER A 30 11.41 2.48 17.67
C SER A 30 10.65 3.62 17.02
N LEU A 31 9.47 3.93 17.55
CA LEU A 31 8.62 5.07 17.18
C LEU A 31 8.16 5.75 18.47
N SER A 32 8.98 6.65 19.02
CA SER A 32 8.69 7.26 20.32
C SER A 32 8.91 8.77 20.31
N ALA A 33 10.02 9.24 19.74
CA ALA A 33 10.24 10.66 19.54
C ALA A 33 9.60 11.14 18.23
N LYS A 34 9.27 12.43 18.14
CA LYS A 34 8.71 13.03 16.92
C LYS A 34 9.61 12.77 15.70
N GLU A 35 10.91 12.87 15.88
CA GLU A 35 11.91 12.67 14.83
C GLU A 35 11.95 11.23 14.30
N ASP A 36 11.56 10.25 15.13
CA ASP A 36 11.52 8.84 14.73
C ASP A 36 10.47 8.62 13.64
N PHE A 37 9.29 9.26 13.77
CA PHE A 37 8.22 9.16 12.77
C PHE A 37 8.63 9.74 11.43
N LYS A 38 9.37 10.86 11.44
CA LYS A 38 9.88 11.46 10.20
C LYS A 38 10.90 10.56 9.51
N LYS A 39 11.83 9.97 10.28
CA LYS A 39 12.82 9.01 9.75
C LYS A 39 12.18 7.72 9.25
N ALA A 40 11.07 7.31 9.85
CA ALA A 40 10.33 6.11 9.48
C ALA A 40 9.54 6.25 8.17
N GLU A 41 9.35 7.45 7.63
CA GLU A 41 8.59 7.65 6.39
C GLU A 41 9.10 6.81 5.22
N SER A 42 10.42 6.66 5.07
CA SER A 42 10.99 5.81 4.00
C SER A 42 10.60 4.34 4.17
N VAL A 43 10.56 3.85 5.41
CA VAL A 43 10.14 2.48 5.73
C VAL A 43 8.64 2.30 5.48
N VAL A 44 7.82 3.30 5.81
CA VAL A 44 6.38 3.30 5.48
C VAL A 44 6.16 3.21 3.96
N LEU A 45 6.94 3.96 3.18
CA LEU A 45 6.88 3.90 1.71
C LEU A 45 7.29 2.52 1.17
N GLU A 46 8.32 1.90 1.74
CA GLU A 46 8.73 0.53 1.38
C GLU A 46 7.64 -0.50 1.71
N CYS A 47 7.04 -0.41 2.90
CA CYS A 47 5.92 -1.24 3.30
C CYS A 47 4.73 -1.05 2.36
N SER A 48 4.34 0.19 2.06
CA SER A 48 3.23 0.48 1.13
C SER A 48 3.49 -0.12 -0.25
N LYS A 49 4.69 0.10 -0.80
CA LYS A 49 5.09 -0.48 -2.09
C LYS A 49 4.99 -1.99 -2.09
N TYR A 50 5.45 -2.66 -1.03
CA TYR A 50 5.34 -4.11 -0.90
C TYR A 50 3.89 -4.60 -0.98
N LEU A 51 2.97 -3.91 -0.29
CA LEU A 51 1.56 -4.29 -0.22
C LEU A 51 0.86 -4.28 -1.58
N VAL A 52 1.26 -3.37 -2.48
CA VAL A 52 0.68 -3.21 -3.83
C VAL A 52 1.48 -3.90 -4.94
N SER A 53 2.74 -4.26 -4.72
CA SER A 53 3.57 -4.94 -5.72
C SER A 53 3.52 -6.47 -5.64
N HIS A 54 2.83 -7.03 -4.64
CA HIS A 54 2.71 -8.47 -4.44
C HIS A 54 1.25 -8.91 -4.49
N PRO A 55 0.96 -10.11 -5.00
CA PRO A 55 -0.38 -10.67 -4.94
C PRO A 55 -0.94 -10.75 -3.52
N LEU A 56 -2.26 -10.72 -3.43
CA LEU A 56 -2.94 -10.78 -2.15
C LEU A 56 -2.76 -12.17 -1.56
N SER A 57 -2.18 -12.22 -0.36
CA SER A 57 -1.97 -13.45 0.39
C SER A 57 -2.23 -13.18 1.87
N GLU A 58 -3.15 -13.95 2.46
CA GLU A 58 -3.51 -13.85 3.88
C GLU A 58 -2.49 -14.55 4.79
N THR A 59 -1.62 -15.40 4.22
CA THR A 59 -0.58 -16.14 4.96
C THR A 59 0.80 -15.47 4.86
N ASP A 60 0.91 -14.35 4.16
CA ASP A 60 2.14 -13.59 4.02
C ASP A 60 2.43 -12.77 5.29
N LEU A 61 3.44 -13.22 6.05
CA LEU A 61 3.86 -12.54 7.28
C LEU A 61 4.51 -11.18 7.02
N ASN A 62 5.16 -10.96 5.87
CA ASN A 62 5.73 -9.66 5.55
C ASN A 62 4.63 -8.63 5.33
N ARG A 63 3.53 -9.02 4.66
CA ARG A 63 2.32 -8.19 4.58
C ARG A 63 1.80 -7.83 5.97
N LEU A 64 1.72 -8.79 6.89
CA LEU A 64 1.31 -8.54 8.26
C LEU A 64 2.23 -7.54 8.97
N TYR A 65 3.55 -7.72 8.91
CA TYR A 65 4.52 -6.83 9.54
C TYR A 65 4.49 -5.42 8.93
N ALA A 66 4.36 -5.32 7.61
CA ALA A 66 4.22 -4.05 6.91
C ALA A 66 2.98 -3.28 7.39
N VAL A 67 1.82 -3.93 7.43
CA VAL A 67 0.57 -3.31 7.89
C VAL A 67 0.68 -2.88 9.35
N GLN A 68 1.24 -3.72 10.23
CA GLN A 68 1.44 -3.36 11.64
C GLN A 68 2.36 -2.15 11.82
N PHE A 69 3.45 -2.08 11.05
CA PHE A 69 4.36 -0.94 11.09
C PHE A 69 3.68 0.34 10.61
N ILE A 70 2.94 0.27 9.50
CA ILE A 70 2.16 1.39 8.96
C ILE A 70 1.14 1.89 10.00
N MET A 71 0.39 0.99 10.63
CA MET A 71 -0.58 1.36 11.67
C MET A 71 0.09 2.08 12.85
N ARG A 72 1.19 1.52 13.39
CA ARG A 72 1.95 2.16 14.48
C ARG A 72 2.46 3.55 14.09
N TRP A 73 2.88 3.73 12.84
CA TRP A 73 3.31 5.04 12.34
C TRP A 73 2.14 6.01 12.18
N MET A 74 1.01 5.56 11.60
CA MET A 74 -0.19 6.37 11.43
C MET A 74 -0.77 6.85 12.77
N GLU A 75 -0.70 6.01 13.81
CA GLU A 75 -1.21 6.32 15.15
C GLU A 75 -0.37 7.37 15.89
N GLY A 76 0.94 7.44 15.63
CA GLY A 76 1.87 8.27 16.39
C GLY A 76 2.49 9.45 15.64
N THR A 77 2.36 9.50 14.31
CA THR A 77 2.99 10.58 13.53
C THR A 77 2.38 11.94 13.88
N PRO A 78 3.21 12.96 14.21
CA PRO A 78 2.71 14.28 14.59
C PRO A 78 2.43 15.19 13.39
N ASP A 79 2.87 14.80 12.19
CA ASP A 79 2.80 15.64 10.99
C ASP A 79 1.59 15.29 10.10
N PHE A 80 0.95 14.15 10.33
CA PHE A 80 -0.21 13.69 9.57
C PHE A 80 -1.34 13.23 10.51
N SER A 81 -2.57 13.40 10.06
CA SER A 81 -3.76 12.94 10.79
C SER A 81 -4.59 12.07 9.87
N PHE A 82 -4.94 10.88 10.32
CA PHE A 82 -5.69 9.90 9.55
C PHE A 82 -7.03 9.61 10.23
N SER A 83 -8.10 9.58 9.43
CA SER A 83 -9.43 9.19 9.88
C SER A 83 -9.92 8.00 9.06
N LEU A 84 -10.32 6.93 9.74
CA LEU A 84 -10.98 5.79 9.11
C LEU A 84 -12.49 5.94 9.25
N ASP A 85 -13.21 5.79 8.14
CA ASP A 85 -14.66 5.88 8.09
C ASP A 85 -15.29 4.56 7.62
N GLU A 86 -16.58 4.58 7.30
CA GLU A 86 -17.31 3.41 6.81
C GLU A 86 -16.66 2.72 5.60
N THR A 87 -15.86 3.44 4.79
CA THR A 87 -15.16 2.84 3.66
C THR A 87 -14.11 1.84 4.13
N ALA A 88 -13.38 2.12 5.21
CA ALA A 88 -12.44 1.17 5.80
C ALA A 88 -13.16 -0.10 6.29
N VAL A 89 -14.35 0.06 6.88
CA VAL A 89 -15.21 -1.05 7.33
C VAL A 89 -15.74 -1.87 6.15
N LYS A 90 -16.09 -1.23 5.04
CA LYS A 90 -16.57 -1.95 3.84
C LYS A 90 -15.44 -2.77 3.20
N LEU A 91 -14.25 -2.19 3.07
CA LEU A 91 -13.08 -2.91 2.55
C LEU A 91 -12.72 -4.13 3.41
N SER A 92 -12.72 -3.98 4.74
CA SER A 92 -12.39 -5.09 5.64
C SER A 92 -13.41 -6.24 5.58
N LYS A 93 -14.70 -5.93 5.35
CA LYS A 93 -15.75 -6.94 5.14
C LYS A 93 -15.55 -7.73 3.84
N SER A 94 -15.05 -7.09 2.79
CA SER A 94 -14.74 -7.76 1.53
C SER A 94 -13.52 -8.66 1.68
N ASN A 95 -12.42 -8.12 2.20
CA ASN A 95 -11.23 -8.85 2.58
C ASN A 95 -10.37 -8.00 3.53
N THR A 96 -9.98 -8.54 4.68
CA THR A 96 -9.21 -7.80 5.71
C THR A 96 -7.84 -7.34 5.22
N ALA A 97 -7.20 -8.06 4.30
CA ALA A 97 -5.93 -7.66 3.71
C ALA A 97 -6.06 -6.41 2.79
N LEU A 98 -7.25 -6.14 2.23
CA LEU A 98 -7.51 -4.90 1.47
C LEU A 98 -7.54 -3.66 2.35
N LEU A 99 -7.92 -3.79 3.63
CA LEU A 99 -7.77 -2.70 4.59
C LEU A 99 -6.29 -2.34 4.75
N GLY A 100 -5.40 -3.34 4.85
CA GLY A 100 -3.96 -3.11 4.93
C GLY A 100 -3.42 -2.32 3.74
N ILE A 101 -3.83 -2.67 2.51
CA ILE A 101 -3.45 -1.94 1.29
C ILE A 101 -3.98 -0.49 1.34
N TYR A 102 -5.23 -0.30 1.77
CA TYR A 102 -5.81 1.03 1.90
C TYR A 102 -5.03 1.92 2.88
N LEU A 103 -4.63 1.38 4.04
CA LEU A 103 -3.82 2.10 5.02
C LEU A 103 -2.43 2.46 4.47
N GLY A 104 -1.81 1.55 3.74
CA GLY A 104 -0.54 1.80 3.05
C GLY A 104 -0.65 2.93 2.03
N GLU A 105 -1.66 2.87 1.15
CA GLU A 105 -1.89 3.90 0.13
C GLU A 105 -2.21 5.26 0.75
N MET A 106 -3.03 5.33 1.81
CA MET A 106 -3.26 6.58 2.55
C MET A 106 -1.96 7.18 3.08
N SER A 107 -1.11 6.34 3.69
CA SER A 107 0.15 6.77 4.27
C SER A 107 1.14 7.24 3.20
N GLN A 108 1.30 6.46 2.12
CA GLN A 108 2.14 6.81 0.99
C GLN A 108 1.72 8.12 0.34
N LEU A 109 0.42 8.29 0.08
CA LEU A 109 -0.12 9.52 -0.51
C LEU A 109 0.12 10.73 0.38
N ALA A 110 -0.06 10.58 1.70
CA ALA A 110 0.18 11.66 2.66
C ALA A 110 1.66 12.09 2.68
N ILE A 111 2.58 11.12 2.76
CA ILE A 111 4.03 11.38 2.76
C ILE A 111 4.48 12.04 1.45
N GLN A 112 4.02 11.52 0.31
CA GLN A 112 4.43 12.01 -1.01
C GLN A 112 3.75 13.33 -1.40
N ASN A 113 2.60 13.65 -0.79
CA ASN A 113 1.82 14.85 -1.10
C ASN A 113 1.35 15.56 0.19
N PRO A 114 2.26 16.18 0.97
CA PRO A 114 1.92 16.74 2.27
C PRO A 114 0.81 17.79 2.25
N GLU A 115 0.72 18.61 1.20
CA GLU A 115 -0.37 19.59 1.08
C GLU A 115 -1.72 18.92 0.80
N MET A 116 -1.77 17.89 -0.06
CA MET A 116 -2.97 17.11 -0.32
C MET A 116 -3.44 16.37 0.94
N SER A 117 -2.50 15.97 1.80
CA SER A 117 -2.79 15.24 3.04
C SER A 117 -3.72 15.99 4.00
N LYS A 118 -3.82 17.32 3.85
CA LYS A 118 -4.73 18.18 4.63
C LYS A 118 -6.19 18.02 4.21
N ASP A 119 -6.46 17.47 3.01
CA ASP A 119 -7.79 17.12 2.55
C ASP A 119 -8.04 15.61 2.66
N ALA A 120 -8.69 15.21 3.76
CA ALA A 120 -9.02 13.83 4.03
C ALA A 120 -9.88 13.17 2.94
N LYS A 121 -10.74 13.95 2.26
CA LYS A 121 -11.58 13.45 1.17
C LYS A 121 -10.74 13.14 -0.06
N GLN A 122 -9.78 14.00 -0.37
CA GLN A 122 -8.87 13.80 -1.50
C GLN A 122 -7.95 12.59 -1.27
N ILE A 123 -7.40 12.44 -0.06
CA ILE A 123 -6.62 11.24 0.32
C ILE A 123 -7.47 9.97 0.19
N LYS A 124 -8.69 9.98 0.76
CA LYS A 124 -9.60 8.84 0.67
C LYS A 124 -9.88 8.45 -0.78
N LEU A 125 -10.24 9.41 -1.64
CA LEU A 125 -10.54 9.14 -3.04
C LEU A 125 -9.36 8.49 -3.76
N ASN A 126 -8.16 9.05 -3.59
CA ASN A 126 -6.95 8.55 -4.24
C ASN A 126 -6.56 7.17 -3.71
N ALA A 127 -6.58 6.96 -2.39
CA ALA A 127 -6.25 5.68 -1.79
C ALA A 127 -7.22 4.58 -2.24
N ILE A 128 -8.54 4.87 -2.29
CA ILE A 128 -9.52 3.91 -2.83
C ILE A 128 -9.30 3.67 -4.32
N THR A 129 -8.98 4.70 -5.09
CA THR A 129 -8.66 4.54 -6.51
C THR A 129 -7.50 3.57 -6.72
N SER A 130 -6.41 3.71 -5.95
CA SER A 130 -5.27 2.78 -5.97
C SER A 130 -5.66 1.36 -5.56
N VAL A 131 -6.39 1.19 -4.46
CA VAL A 131 -6.87 -0.12 -3.99
C VAL A 131 -7.71 -0.82 -5.05
N LEU A 132 -8.62 -0.11 -5.71
CA LEU A 132 -9.46 -0.68 -6.75
C LEU A 132 -8.64 -1.07 -7.98
N THR A 133 -7.62 -0.27 -8.36
CA THR A 133 -6.68 -0.64 -9.43
C THR A 133 -5.89 -1.90 -9.09
N TYR A 134 -5.43 -2.03 -7.84
CA TYR A 134 -4.79 -3.26 -7.36
C TYR A 134 -5.74 -4.47 -7.46
N CYS A 135 -7.03 -4.29 -7.12
CA CYS A 135 -8.03 -5.34 -7.18
C CYS A 135 -8.38 -5.78 -8.61
N GLU A 136 -8.35 -4.86 -9.58
CA GLU A 136 -8.64 -5.16 -10.99
C GLU A 136 -7.52 -5.94 -11.68
N ASP A 137 -6.29 -5.85 -11.18
CA ASP A 137 -5.19 -6.64 -11.70
C ASP A 137 -5.34 -8.12 -11.31
N SER A 138 -5.66 -8.94 -12.31
CA SER A 138 -5.83 -10.39 -12.16
C SER A 138 -4.62 -11.12 -11.55
N SER A 139 -3.40 -10.58 -11.69
CA SER A 139 -2.20 -11.15 -11.07
C SER A 139 -2.22 -11.05 -9.55
N ASN A 140 -2.98 -10.09 -8.99
CA ASN A 140 -3.08 -9.89 -7.55
C ASN A 140 -4.02 -10.87 -6.84
N SER A 141 -4.68 -11.77 -7.58
CA SER A 141 -5.50 -12.86 -7.02
C SER A 141 -6.62 -12.40 -6.07
N VAL A 142 -7.11 -11.16 -6.23
CA VAL A 142 -8.21 -10.62 -5.41
C VAL A 142 -9.55 -11.16 -5.89
N LYS A 143 -10.29 -11.81 -4.99
CA LYS A 143 -11.67 -12.23 -5.25
C LYS A 143 -12.61 -11.02 -5.18
N LEU A 144 -13.09 -10.57 -6.34
CA LEU A 144 -14.02 -9.44 -6.43
C LEU A 144 -15.44 -9.83 -6.01
N ASP A 145 -15.84 -9.39 -4.81
CA ASP A 145 -17.21 -9.50 -4.33
C ASP A 145 -18.15 -8.47 -5.02
N LYS A 146 -19.43 -8.49 -4.65
CA LYS A 146 -20.44 -7.59 -5.24
C LYS A 146 -20.16 -6.11 -4.95
N GLU A 147 -19.59 -5.77 -3.80
CA GLU A 147 -19.34 -4.38 -3.41
C GLU A 147 -18.10 -3.82 -4.10
N LEU A 148 -17.01 -4.59 -4.16
CA LEU A 148 -15.81 -4.24 -4.92
C LEU A 148 -16.13 -4.03 -6.40
N LYS A 149 -16.95 -4.90 -7.00
CA LYS A 149 -17.39 -4.74 -8.41
C LYS A 149 -18.14 -3.43 -8.63
N LYS A 150 -19.03 -3.03 -7.71
CA LYS A 150 -19.73 -1.74 -7.82
C LYS A 150 -18.79 -0.55 -7.71
N LEU A 151 -17.81 -0.61 -6.80
CA LEU A 151 -16.81 0.44 -6.63
C LEU A 151 -15.92 0.57 -7.88
N ILE A 152 -15.49 -0.56 -8.44
CA ILE A 152 -14.76 -0.63 -9.71
C ILE A 152 -15.60 -0.03 -10.86
N ASP A 153 -16.86 -0.43 -11.00
CA ASP A 153 -17.77 0.13 -12.00
C ASP A 153 -17.95 1.65 -11.84
N ALA A 154 -18.08 2.13 -10.60
CA ALA A 154 -18.19 3.56 -10.31
C ALA A 154 -16.90 4.30 -10.68
N LYS A 155 -15.72 3.72 -10.41
CA LYS A 155 -14.42 4.24 -10.85
C LYS A 155 -14.34 4.35 -12.37
N ASN A 156 -14.64 3.26 -13.08
CA ASN A 156 -14.54 3.19 -14.54
C ASN A 156 -15.54 4.12 -15.25
N LYS A 157 -16.63 4.49 -14.58
CA LYS A 157 -17.62 5.49 -15.05
C LYS A 157 -17.33 6.93 -14.61
N GLY A 158 -16.24 7.18 -13.88
CA GLY A 158 -15.91 8.51 -13.34
C GLY A 158 -16.81 8.98 -12.19
N LYS A 159 -17.60 8.09 -11.58
CA LYS A 159 -18.60 8.38 -10.53
C LYS A 159 -18.15 7.99 -9.12
N LEU A 160 -16.88 7.66 -8.95
CA LEU A 160 -16.37 7.19 -7.66
C LEU A 160 -16.51 8.24 -6.54
N LYS A 161 -16.30 9.53 -6.85
CA LYS A 161 -16.51 10.64 -5.90
C LYS A 161 -17.93 10.66 -5.34
N GLU A 162 -18.92 10.57 -6.23
CA GLU A 162 -20.35 10.51 -5.88
C GLU A 162 -20.65 9.31 -4.99
N TYR A 163 -20.13 8.12 -5.36
CA TYR A 163 -20.35 6.89 -4.61
C TYR A 163 -19.75 6.96 -3.19
N LEU A 164 -18.56 7.56 -3.06
CA LEU A 164 -17.85 7.72 -1.79
C LEU A 164 -18.35 8.92 -0.98
N LYS A 165 -19.23 9.76 -1.55
CA LYS A 165 -19.76 11.00 -0.97
C LYS A 165 -18.65 11.97 -0.55
N VAL A 166 -17.60 12.06 -1.35
CA VAL A 166 -16.43 12.93 -1.13
C VAL A 166 -16.46 14.14 -2.06
#